data_AF-A0A660U5M5-F1
#
_entry.id   AF-A0A660U5M5-F1
#
_cell.length_a   1.000
_cell.length_b   1.000
_cell.length_c   1.000
_cell.angle_alpha   90.00
_cell.angle_beta   90.00
_cell.angle_gamma   90.00
#
_symmetry.space_group_name_H-M   'P 1'
#
loop_
_entity.id
_entity.type
_entity.pdbx_description
1 polymer ?
#
loop_
_entity_poly.entity_id
_entity_poly.type
_entity_poly.pdbx_seq_one_letter_code
_entity_poly.pdbx_strand_id
1 'polypeptide(L)'
;MPKTIKEINEKIRKGQAVVVTAEEIIEIVEEKGLKKAAEEVDVVTTGTFGPMCSSGAFLNLGHPKPRIKFGGGKVYINNVPAYAGLAAVDIYIGATALPEEDPRNSPRPGEFKYGGGHVIQDLVAGKDLLLVATAYGTDCYPRKRLET
;
A
#
# COMPACT_ATOMS: atom_id res chain seq x y z
N MET A 1 -31.83 3.83 24.13
CA MET A 1 -30.85 4.94 24.31
C MET A 1 -29.67 4.67 23.40
N PRO A 2 -29.06 5.70 22.79
CA PRO A 2 -27.86 5.48 21.99
C PRO A 2 -26.71 4.98 22.89
N LYS A 3 -25.91 4.04 22.39
CA LYS A 3 -24.70 3.57 23.07
C LYS A 3 -23.71 4.71 23.24
N THR A 4 -23.06 4.78 24.38
CA THR A 4 -22.03 5.79 24.65
C THR A 4 -20.66 5.30 24.20
N ILE A 5 -19.78 6.24 23.85
CA ILE A 5 -18.38 5.94 23.53
C ILE A 5 -17.68 5.24 24.71
N LYS A 6 -18.05 5.55 25.95
CA LYS A 6 -17.48 4.91 27.15
C LYS A 6 -17.82 3.41 27.20
N GLU A 7 -19.08 3.07 26.96
CA GLU A 7 -19.55 1.67 26.92
C GLU A 7 -18.90 0.89 25.77
N ILE A 8 -18.83 1.48 24.57
CA ILE A 8 -18.18 0.87 23.40
C ILE A 8 -16.69 0.59 23.71
N ASN A 9 -15.97 1.57 24.28
CA ASN A 9 -14.57 1.39 24.65
C ASN A 9 -14.36 0.32 25.73
N GLU A 10 -15.30 0.16 26.65
CA GLU A 10 -15.25 -0.92 27.65
C GLU A 10 -15.43 -2.29 27.01
N LYS A 11 -16.38 -2.43 26.08
CA LYS A 11 -16.56 -3.65 25.29
C LYS A 11 -15.32 -3.98 24.44
N ILE A 12 -14.71 -2.99 23.80
CA ILE A 12 -13.46 -3.18 23.03
C ILE A 12 -12.36 -3.73 23.94
N ARG A 13 -12.14 -3.12 25.11
CA ARG A 13 -11.11 -3.59 26.07
C ARG A 13 -11.38 -5.00 26.58
N LYS A 14 -12.64 -5.41 26.67
CA LYS A 14 -13.05 -6.76 27.10
C LYS A 14 -13.09 -7.78 25.94
N GLY A 15 -12.84 -7.36 24.70
CA GLY A 15 -12.98 -8.23 23.52
C GLY A 15 -14.43 -8.64 23.21
N GLN A 16 -15.40 -7.83 23.63
CA GLN A 16 -16.85 -8.10 23.51
C GLN A 16 -17.55 -7.18 22.51
N ALA A 17 -16.81 -6.29 21.85
CA ALA A 17 -17.40 -5.38 20.87
C ALA A 17 -17.77 -6.13 19.59
N VAL A 18 -18.98 -5.90 19.09
CA VAL A 18 -19.40 -6.35 17.75
C VAL A 18 -18.89 -5.34 16.73
N VAL A 19 -17.90 -5.74 15.95
CA VAL A 19 -17.24 -4.91 14.93
C VAL A 19 -17.54 -5.50 13.56
N VAL A 20 -18.05 -4.68 12.64
CA VAL A 20 -18.40 -5.08 11.27
C VAL A 20 -17.85 -4.08 10.26
N THR A 21 -17.71 -4.46 8.99
CA THR A 21 -17.30 -3.53 7.92
C THR A 21 -18.47 -2.71 7.38
N ALA A 22 -18.14 -1.69 6.58
CA ALA A 22 -19.11 -0.86 5.86
C ALA A 22 -19.92 -1.66 4.84
N GLU A 23 -19.40 -2.77 4.33
CA GLU A 23 -20.14 -3.71 3.47
C GLU A 23 -21.09 -4.59 4.30
N GLU A 24 -20.59 -5.18 5.40
CA GLU A 24 -21.38 -6.09 6.25
C GLU A 24 -22.58 -5.40 6.92
N ILE A 25 -22.45 -4.12 7.28
CA ILE A 25 -23.55 -3.38 7.93
C ILE A 25 -24.77 -3.21 7.01
N ILE A 26 -24.59 -3.22 5.68
CA ILE A 26 -25.68 -3.06 4.72
C ILE A 26 -26.64 -4.26 4.86
N GLU A 27 -26.10 -5.47 4.81
CA GLU A 27 -26.88 -6.72 4.94
C GLU A 27 -27.57 -6.82 6.32
N ILE A 28 -26.87 -6.46 7.40
CA ILE A 28 -27.43 -6.48 8.76
C ILE A 28 -28.63 -5.55 8.89
N VAL A 29 -28.57 -4.35 8.28
CA VAL A 29 -29.67 -3.39 8.30
C VAL A 29 -30.84 -3.87 7.46
N GLU A 30 -30.60 -4.51 6.31
CA GLU A 30 -31.65 -5.09 5.47
C GLU A 30 -32.40 -6.24 6.18
N GLU A 31 -31.67 -7.12 6.88
CA GLU A 31 -32.26 -8.26 7.58
C GLU A 31 -32.97 -7.86 8.88
N LYS A 32 -32.33 -7.02 9.70
CA LYS A 32 -32.75 -6.78 11.10
C LYS A 32 -33.41 -5.43 11.31
N GLY A 33 -33.28 -4.52 10.34
CA GLY A 33 -33.73 -3.14 10.46
C GLY A 33 -32.78 -2.25 11.26
N LEU A 34 -32.82 -0.95 10.95
CA LEU A 34 -31.87 0.05 11.43
C LEU A 34 -31.77 0.14 12.96
N LYS A 35 -32.89 0.05 13.69
CA LYS A 35 -32.89 0.11 15.15
C LYS A 35 -32.15 -1.06 15.78
N LYS A 36 -32.42 -2.28 15.31
CA LYS A 36 -31.83 -3.50 15.85
C LYS A 36 -30.36 -3.62 15.49
N ALA A 37 -30.00 -3.26 14.24
CA ALA A 37 -28.62 -3.15 13.81
C ALA A 37 -27.81 -2.18 14.71
N ALA A 38 -28.35 -1.01 15.02
CA ALA A 38 -27.70 -0.03 15.89
C ALA A 38 -27.57 -0.51 17.36
N GLU A 39 -28.47 -1.37 17.84
CA GLU A 39 -28.38 -1.98 19.17
C GLU A 39 -27.30 -3.07 19.23
N GLU A 40 -27.20 -3.90 18.19
CA GLU A 40 -26.29 -5.05 18.13
C GLU A 40 -24.85 -4.65 17.77
N VAL A 41 -24.66 -3.78 16.77
CA VAL A 41 -23.34 -3.42 16.23
C VAL A 41 -22.72 -2.28 17.03
N ASP A 42 -21.51 -2.49 17.56
CA ASP A 42 -20.81 -1.50 18.39
C ASP A 42 -19.89 -0.59 17.58
N VAL A 43 -19.25 -1.11 16.52
CA VAL A 43 -18.36 -0.36 15.63
C VAL A 43 -18.58 -0.79 14.19
N VAL A 44 -18.77 0.18 13.30
CA VAL A 44 -18.69 -0.03 11.84
C VAL A 44 -17.34 0.49 11.39
N THR A 45 -16.51 -0.39 10.83
CA THR A 45 -15.23 -0.02 10.25
C THR A 45 -15.43 0.31 8.78
N THR A 46 -14.83 1.40 8.34
CA THR A 46 -14.74 1.73 6.91
C THR A 46 -13.27 1.86 6.55
N GLY A 47 -12.91 1.36 5.39
CA GLY A 47 -11.59 1.53 4.80
C GLY A 47 -11.77 2.02 3.38
N THR A 48 -11.16 3.16 3.07
CA THR A 48 -11.05 3.60 1.68
C THR A 48 -9.67 3.24 1.16
N PHE A 49 -9.62 2.44 0.09
CA PHE A 49 -8.41 2.30 -0.68
C PHE A 49 -8.36 3.43 -1.70
N GLY A 50 -7.73 4.54 -1.31
CA GLY A 50 -7.43 5.65 -2.20
C GLY A 50 -5.96 6.02 -2.04
N PRO A 51 -5.18 6.19 -3.13
CA PRO A 51 -3.84 6.75 -3.02
C PRO A 51 -3.96 8.18 -2.50
N MET A 52 -3.82 8.37 -1.19
CA MET A 52 -3.82 9.69 -0.59
C MET A 52 -2.48 10.38 -0.89
N CYS A 53 -2.53 11.68 -1.14
CA CYS A 53 -1.33 12.52 -1.24
C CYS A 53 -0.42 12.24 -0.04
N SER A 54 0.88 12.09 -0.28
CA SER A 54 1.91 11.75 0.74
C SER A 54 1.94 10.28 1.22
N SER A 55 1.22 9.35 0.58
CA SER A 55 1.36 7.92 0.86
C SER A 55 2.56 7.29 0.11
N GLY A 56 3.16 6.25 0.69
CA GLY A 56 4.22 5.48 0.06
C GLY A 56 4.67 4.30 0.92
N ALA A 57 5.63 3.52 0.41
CA ALA A 57 6.21 2.38 1.13
C ALA A 57 7.73 2.49 1.14
N PHE A 58 8.32 2.26 2.32
CA PHE A 58 9.75 2.10 2.52
C PHE A 58 10.07 0.61 2.53
N LEU A 59 10.96 0.16 1.66
CA LEU A 59 11.26 -1.26 1.47
C LEU A 59 12.76 -1.51 1.59
N ASN A 60 13.14 -2.54 2.34
CA ASN A 60 14.47 -3.13 2.29
C ASN A 60 14.40 -4.44 1.52
N LEU A 61 15.05 -4.50 0.35
CA LEU A 61 14.95 -5.65 -0.56
C LEU A 61 16.01 -6.72 -0.30
N GLY A 62 16.91 -6.50 0.65
CA GLY A 62 18.06 -7.37 0.87
C GLY A 62 19.05 -7.38 -0.31
N HIS A 63 20.16 -8.11 -0.13
CA HIS A 63 21.18 -8.22 -1.17
C HIS A 63 21.05 -9.51 -1.98
N PRO A 64 21.12 -9.44 -3.32
CA PRO A 64 21.40 -10.61 -4.13
C PRO A 64 22.86 -11.06 -3.96
N LYS A 65 23.21 -12.21 -4.53
CA LYS A 65 24.59 -12.64 -4.74
C LYS A 65 24.88 -12.64 -6.25
N PRO A 66 25.88 -11.89 -6.74
CA PRO A 66 26.70 -10.89 -6.03
C PRO A 66 25.89 -9.67 -5.55
N ARG A 67 26.39 -8.98 -4.51
CA ARG A 67 25.72 -7.81 -3.88
C ARG A 67 25.62 -6.62 -4.84
N ILE A 68 24.53 -5.86 -4.73
CA ILE A 68 24.27 -4.59 -5.43
C ILE A 68 24.02 -3.46 -4.43
N LYS A 69 24.33 -2.22 -4.82
CA LYS A 69 23.96 -1.00 -4.12
C LYS A 69 23.00 -0.19 -4.98
N PHE A 70 21.73 -0.13 -4.61
CA PHE A 70 20.75 0.73 -5.30
C PHE A 70 21.04 2.21 -5.12
N GLY A 71 21.61 2.61 -3.97
CA GLY A 71 21.94 4.01 -3.67
C GLY A 71 22.86 4.65 -4.70
N GLY A 72 22.36 5.69 -5.38
CA GLY A 72 23.03 6.37 -6.50
C GLY A 72 22.77 5.72 -7.88
N GLY A 73 21.84 4.76 -7.94
CA GLY A 73 21.36 4.13 -9.17
C GLY A 73 19.88 4.43 -9.45
N LYS A 74 19.29 3.66 -10.36
CA LYS A 74 17.86 3.70 -10.71
C LYS A 74 17.19 2.37 -10.37
N VAL A 75 16.00 2.43 -9.76
CA VAL A 75 15.21 1.25 -9.40
C VAL A 75 13.78 1.41 -9.89
N TYR A 76 13.23 0.34 -10.44
CA TYR A 76 11.86 0.26 -10.93
C TYR A 76 11.21 -1.02 -10.41
N ILE A 77 9.93 -0.92 -10.03
CA ILE A 77 9.06 -2.07 -9.74
C ILE A 77 7.91 -2.04 -10.73
N ASN A 78 7.77 -3.07 -11.57
CA ASN A 78 6.79 -3.10 -12.67
C ASN A 78 6.83 -1.80 -13.52
N ASN A 79 8.04 -1.34 -13.87
CA ASN A 79 8.31 -0.09 -14.60
C ASN A 79 7.92 1.21 -13.86
N VAL A 80 7.43 1.14 -12.62
CA VAL A 80 7.18 2.31 -11.77
C VAL A 80 8.47 2.68 -11.03
N PRO A 81 8.92 3.95 -11.09
CA PRO A 81 10.15 4.35 -10.44
C PRO A 81 10.02 4.31 -8.91
N ALA A 82 11.05 3.76 -8.26
CA ALA A 82 11.24 3.82 -6.82
C ALA A 82 12.48 4.65 -6.50
N TYR A 83 12.36 5.54 -5.51
CA TYR A 83 13.46 6.38 -5.07
C TYR A 83 14.52 5.52 -4.39
N ALA A 84 15.71 5.53 -4.96
CA ALA A 84 16.93 4.99 -4.37
C ALA A 84 17.79 6.14 -3.83
N GLY A 85 18.69 5.84 -2.89
CA GLY A 85 19.58 6.85 -2.26
C GLY A 85 19.47 6.92 -0.75
N LEU A 86 18.63 6.08 -0.15
CA LEU A 86 18.49 5.96 1.31
C LEU A 86 19.67 5.19 1.90
N ALA A 87 19.99 4.03 1.34
CA ALA A 87 21.14 3.20 1.72
C ALA A 87 21.49 2.21 0.60
N ALA A 88 21.96 1.00 0.93
CA ALA A 88 22.46 0.06 -0.05
C ALA A 88 21.35 -0.69 -0.79
N VAL A 89 20.32 -1.15 -0.09
CA VAL A 89 19.21 -1.96 -0.66
C VAL A 89 17.83 -1.44 -0.27
N ASP A 90 17.81 -0.19 0.19
CA ASP A 90 16.63 0.50 0.68
C ASP A 90 16.09 1.44 -0.38
N ILE A 91 14.78 1.34 -0.60
CA ILE A 91 14.05 2.15 -1.58
C ILE A 91 12.77 2.72 -0.97
N TYR A 92 12.29 3.81 -1.55
CA TYR A 92 10.99 4.38 -1.23
C TYR A 92 10.15 4.49 -2.49
N ILE A 93 8.95 3.92 -2.50
CA ILE A 93 7.99 4.09 -3.59
C ILE A 93 6.82 4.96 -3.14
N GLY A 94 6.61 6.08 -3.83
CA GLY A 94 5.48 6.97 -3.57
C GLY A 94 4.22 6.44 -4.26
N ALA A 95 3.06 6.54 -3.60
CA ALA A 95 1.78 6.08 -4.15
C ALA A 95 1.38 6.81 -5.46
N THR A 96 1.92 8.00 -5.70
CA THR A 96 1.70 8.82 -6.89
C THR A 96 2.77 8.65 -7.97
N ALA A 97 3.73 7.72 -7.79
CA ALA A 97 4.72 7.43 -8.80
C ALA A 97 4.04 6.86 -10.05
N LEU A 98 4.47 7.30 -11.23
CA LEU A 98 3.98 6.81 -12.51
C LEU A 98 5.16 6.27 -13.33
N PRO A 99 4.93 5.26 -14.19
CA PRO A 99 5.92 4.85 -15.18
C PRO A 99 6.45 6.06 -15.97
N GLU A 100 7.72 6.04 -16.36
CA GLU A 100 8.32 7.17 -17.10
C GLU A 100 7.57 7.44 -18.42
N GLU A 101 7.14 6.36 -19.09
CA GLU A 101 6.39 6.32 -20.34
C GLU A 101 4.87 6.56 -20.17
N ASP A 102 4.38 6.74 -18.94
CA ASP A 102 2.96 7.03 -18.72
C ASP A 102 2.60 8.35 -19.42
N PRO A 103 1.50 8.40 -20.19
CA PRO A 103 1.14 9.59 -20.94
C PRO A 103 0.55 10.68 -20.02
N ARG A 104 0.47 10.39 -18.70
CA ARG A 104 0.02 11.26 -17.62
C ARG A 104 -1.38 11.75 -17.94
N ASN A 105 -1.62 13.05 -17.74
CA ASN A 105 -2.92 13.66 -18.01
C ASN A 105 -3.14 14.02 -19.50
N SER A 106 -2.38 13.40 -20.42
CA SER A 106 -2.52 13.56 -21.85
C SER A 106 -2.82 12.20 -22.49
N PRO A 107 -3.99 11.97 -23.12
CA PRO A 107 -5.15 12.84 -23.24
C PRO A 107 -5.83 13.10 -21.89
N ARG A 108 -6.72 14.09 -21.82
CA ARG A 108 -7.44 14.45 -20.59
C ARG A 108 -8.87 13.87 -20.60
N PRO A 109 -9.31 13.16 -19.54
CA PRO A 109 -8.53 12.77 -18.36
C PRO A 109 -7.52 11.65 -18.69
N GLY A 110 -6.36 11.69 -18.02
CA GLY A 110 -5.39 10.60 -18.08
C GLY A 110 -5.97 9.29 -17.54
N GLU A 111 -5.52 8.16 -18.08
CA GLU A 111 -6.03 6.84 -17.70
C GLU A 111 -5.45 6.33 -16.37
N PHE A 112 -4.20 6.72 -16.05
CA PHE A 112 -3.49 6.34 -14.82
C PHE A 112 -3.60 4.85 -14.47
N LYS A 113 -3.46 3.98 -15.47
CA LYS A 113 -3.73 2.52 -15.39
C LYS A 113 -2.93 1.80 -14.31
N TYR A 114 -1.68 2.23 -14.08
CA TYR A 114 -0.79 1.59 -13.13
C TYR A 114 0.24 2.59 -12.60
N GLY A 115 0.58 2.47 -11.32
CA GLY A 115 1.44 3.43 -10.63
C GLY A 115 1.80 2.95 -9.23
N GLY A 116 2.42 3.82 -8.43
CA GLY A 116 2.97 3.43 -7.13
C GLY A 116 1.93 2.90 -6.14
N GLY A 117 0.71 3.44 -6.15
CA GLY A 117 -0.40 2.93 -5.34
C GLY A 117 -0.77 1.49 -5.71
N HIS A 118 -0.76 1.17 -7.01
CA HIS A 118 -1.00 -0.18 -7.50
C HIS A 118 0.15 -1.13 -7.13
N VAL A 119 1.40 -0.68 -7.22
CA VAL A 119 2.56 -1.47 -6.76
C VAL A 119 2.44 -1.80 -5.28
N ILE A 120 2.10 -0.82 -4.43
CA ILE A 120 1.93 -1.03 -2.99
C ILE A 120 0.80 -2.03 -2.72
N GLN A 121 -0.33 -1.91 -3.44
CA GLN A 121 -1.44 -2.85 -3.33
C GLN A 121 -1.04 -4.27 -3.73
N ASP A 122 -0.33 -4.43 -4.83
CA ASP A 122 0.12 -5.73 -5.32
C ASP A 122 1.12 -6.39 -4.34
N LEU A 123 2.02 -5.60 -3.73
CA LEU A 123 2.91 -6.07 -2.67
C LEU A 123 2.13 -6.55 -1.45
N VAL A 124 1.12 -5.80 -0.99
CA VAL A 124 0.25 -6.18 0.13
C VAL A 124 -0.56 -7.43 -0.19
N ALA A 125 -0.97 -7.60 -1.45
CA ALA A 125 -1.67 -8.78 -1.93
C ALA A 125 -0.77 -10.01 -2.12
N GLY A 126 0.55 -9.89 -1.86
CA GLY A 126 1.50 -10.99 -1.98
C GLY A 126 1.79 -11.42 -3.42
N LYS A 127 1.63 -10.52 -4.40
CA LYS A 127 1.96 -10.81 -5.80
C LYS A 127 3.46 -10.66 -6.05
N ASP A 128 3.96 -11.46 -6.99
CA ASP A 128 5.31 -11.29 -7.53
C ASP A 128 5.36 -10.09 -8.48
N LEU A 129 6.36 -9.23 -8.30
CA LEU A 129 6.56 -8.02 -9.11
C LEU A 129 7.97 -7.98 -9.71
N LEU A 130 8.09 -7.47 -10.92
CA LEU A 130 9.36 -7.31 -11.62
C LEU A 130 10.17 -6.17 -10.97
N LEU A 131 11.32 -6.49 -10.39
CA LEU A 131 12.29 -5.52 -9.91
C LEU A 131 13.39 -5.34 -10.96
N VAL A 132 13.59 -4.11 -11.44
CA VAL A 132 14.72 -3.74 -12.29
C VAL A 132 15.55 -2.67 -11.59
N ALA A 133 16.81 -2.96 -11.31
CA ALA A 133 17.73 -2.00 -10.71
C ALA A 133 19.03 -1.90 -11.50
N THR A 134 19.54 -0.68 -11.63
CA THR A 134 20.83 -0.37 -12.25
C THR A 134 21.63 0.56 -11.35
N ALA A 135 22.91 0.26 -11.15
CA ALA A 135 23.79 1.06 -10.31
C ALA A 135 25.26 0.92 -10.75
N TYR A 136 26.12 1.79 -10.23
CA TYR A 136 27.56 1.65 -10.37
C TYR A 136 28.08 0.52 -9.46
N GLY A 137 29.15 -0.14 -9.90
CA GLY A 137 29.79 -1.20 -9.13
C GLY A 137 30.85 -0.65 -8.18
N THR A 138 31.01 -1.30 -7.04
CA THR A 138 32.13 -1.07 -6.11
C THR A 138 32.70 -2.42 -5.66
N ASP A 139 33.82 -2.41 -4.92
CA ASP A 139 34.40 -3.64 -4.37
C ASP A 139 33.41 -4.37 -3.44
N CYS A 140 32.67 -3.62 -2.61
CA CYS A 140 31.65 -4.18 -1.71
C CYS A 140 30.34 -4.57 -2.43
N TYR A 141 30.05 -3.93 -3.56
CA TYR A 141 28.81 -4.07 -4.32
C TYR A 141 29.10 -4.20 -5.82
N PRO A 142 29.63 -5.35 -6.27
CA PRO A 142 30.16 -5.47 -7.63
C PRO A 142 29.07 -5.58 -8.71
N ARG A 143 27.84 -5.94 -8.33
CA ARG A 143 26.73 -6.08 -9.28
C ARG A 143 26.23 -4.71 -9.74
N LYS A 144 26.13 -4.53 -11.06
CA LYS A 144 25.67 -3.27 -11.68
C LYS A 144 24.22 -3.28 -12.15
N ARG A 145 23.64 -4.47 -12.34
CA ARG A 145 22.26 -4.66 -12.78
C ARG A 145 21.61 -5.83 -12.06
N LEU A 146 20.37 -5.66 -11.62
CA LEU A 146 19.51 -6.69 -11.06
C LEU A 146 18.17 -6.67 -11.80
N GLU A 147 17.69 -7.86 -12.12
CA GLU A 147 16.37 -8.14 -12.68
C GLU A 147 15.93 -9.46 -12.04
N THR A 148 14.71 -9.51 -11.52
CA THR A 148 14.15 -10.68 -10.79
C THR A 148 12.86 -11.15 -11.42
#